data_AF-A0A3A5VEU3-F1
#
_entry.id   AF-A0A3A5VEU3-F1
#
_cell.length_a   1.000
_cell.length_b   1.000
_cell.length_c   1.000
_cell.angle_alpha   90.00
_cell.angle_beta   90.00
_cell.angle_gamma   90.00
#
_symmetry.space_group_name_H-M   'P 1'
#
loop_
_entity.id
_entity.type
_entity.pdbx_description
1 polymer ?
#
loop_
_entity_poly.entity_id
_entity_poly.type
_entity_poly.pdbx_seq_one_letter_code
_entity_poly.pdbx_strand_id
1 'polypeptide(L)'
;MTPEGRASAFKVKCWVGWSMKAYRVKGTAPFGSQRQGFTFDIPAQDDKQASERVYSTLGSRHNINRRKINIDSVAEIDPRTSKDPQIIHHFREHIANAGGPIQAVSEEE
;
A
#
# COMPACT_ATOMS: atom_id res chain seq x y z
N MET A 1 -12.19 -44.16 -9.62
CA MET A 1 -12.55 -43.03 -8.74
C MET A 1 -11.38 -42.05 -8.74
N THR A 2 -11.32 -41.14 -9.70
CA THR A 2 -10.17 -40.24 -9.89
C THR A 2 -10.21 -39.06 -8.91
N PRO A 3 -9.07 -38.65 -8.34
CA PRO A 3 -8.98 -37.46 -7.52
C PRO A 3 -8.76 -36.24 -8.41
N GLU A 4 -9.80 -35.46 -8.67
CA GLU A 4 -9.67 -34.15 -9.32
C GLU A 4 -10.12 -33.07 -8.34
N GLY A 5 -9.17 -32.36 -7.75
CA GLY A 5 -9.46 -31.52 -6.59
C GLY A 5 -8.50 -30.37 -6.38
N ARG A 6 -8.63 -29.35 -7.24
CA ARG A 6 -8.24 -27.94 -7.03
C ARG A 6 -6.74 -27.63 -7.08
N ALA A 7 -6.23 -27.50 -8.31
CA ALA A 7 -5.15 -26.56 -8.58
C ALA A 7 -5.64 -25.14 -8.27
N SER A 8 -5.27 -24.60 -7.12
CA SER A 8 -5.40 -23.16 -6.84
C SER A 8 -4.34 -22.45 -7.67
N ALA A 9 -4.68 -22.13 -8.91
CA ALA A 9 -3.89 -21.26 -9.75
C ALA A 9 -3.93 -19.85 -9.14
N PHE A 10 -3.02 -19.58 -8.21
CA PHE A 10 -2.69 -18.23 -7.76
C PHE A 10 -2.14 -17.50 -8.98
N LYS A 11 -3.04 -16.91 -9.76
CA LYS A 11 -2.70 -16.14 -10.94
C LYS A 11 -2.10 -14.83 -10.46
N VAL A 12 -0.81 -14.86 -10.13
CA VAL A 12 0.01 -13.67 -9.92
C VAL A 12 0.10 -12.99 -11.28
N LYS A 13 -0.91 -12.18 -11.59
CA LYS A 13 -0.95 -11.36 -12.80
C LYS A 13 0.01 -10.19 -12.57
N CYS A 14 1.30 -10.47 -12.63
CA CYS A 14 2.35 -9.46 -12.69
C CYS A 14 2.36 -8.93 -14.12
N TRP A 15 1.46 -8.00 -14.42
CA TRP A 15 1.59 -7.13 -15.59
C TRP A 15 2.12 -5.81 -15.06
N VAL A 16 3.44 -5.65 -15.19
CA VAL A 16 4.16 -4.41 -14.93
C VAL A 16 4.14 -3.64 -16.23
N GLY A 17 3.16 -2.75 -16.37
CA GLY A 17 2.93 -1.92 -17.54
C GLY A 17 2.03 -0.75 -17.18
N TRP A 18 2.67 0.28 -16.57
CA TRP A 18 2.28 1.69 -16.39
C TRP A 18 0.78 2.03 -16.49
N SER A 19 0.09 2.41 -15.40
CA SER A 19 0.47 3.50 -14.49
C SER A 19 0.35 3.05 -13.03
N MET A 20 1.49 2.79 -12.38
CA MET A 20 1.48 2.64 -10.93
C MET A 20 1.38 4.03 -10.31
N LYS A 21 0.54 4.14 -9.30
CA LYS A 21 0.25 5.36 -8.55
C LYS A 21 0.61 5.13 -7.09
N ALA A 22 0.85 6.21 -6.36
CA ALA A 22 1.02 6.16 -4.93
C ALA A 22 -0.35 6.35 -4.27
N TYR A 23 -0.68 5.47 -3.32
CA TYR A 23 -1.91 5.56 -2.55
C TYR A 23 -1.59 5.62 -1.06
N ARG A 24 -2.24 6.54 -0.35
CA ARG A 24 -2.27 6.59 1.11
C ARG A 24 -3.54 5.92 1.61
N VAL A 25 -3.37 4.83 2.35
CA VAL A 25 -4.47 4.14 3.01
C VAL A 25 -4.45 4.49 4.49
N LYS A 26 -5.56 5.04 4.97
CA LYS A 26 -5.79 5.29 6.39
C LYS A 26 -6.84 4.34 6.90
N GLY A 27 -6.62 3.85 8.11
CA GLY A 27 -7.56 2.92 8.73
C GLY A 27 -7.27 2.75 10.20
N THR A 28 -8.07 1.91 10.82
CA THR A 28 -7.93 1.52 12.21
C THR A 28 -7.81 0.00 12.29
N ALA A 29 -6.77 -0.49 12.98
CA ALA A 29 -6.57 -1.91 13.20
C ALA A 29 -6.29 -2.20 14.69
N PRO A 30 -6.63 -3.39 15.19
CA PRO A 30 -6.25 -3.80 16.54
C PRO A 30 -4.77 -4.18 16.55
N PHE A 31 -3.96 -3.35 17.18
CA PHE A 31 -2.56 -3.68 17.48
C PHE A 31 -2.48 -4.11 18.93
N GLY A 32 -2.44 -5.43 19.16
CA GLY A 32 -2.53 -6.00 20.49
C GLY A 32 -3.88 -5.69 21.16
N SER A 33 -3.84 -5.01 22.31
CA SER A 33 -5.01 -4.75 23.15
C SER A 33 -5.84 -3.54 22.69
N GLN A 34 -5.26 -2.59 21.95
CA GLN A 34 -5.93 -1.35 21.56
C GLN A 34 -6.14 -1.26 20.05
N ARG A 35 -7.23 -0.61 19.63
CA ARG A 35 -7.44 -0.19 18.24
C ARG A 35 -6.65 1.09 17.98
N GLN A 36 -5.66 1.03 17.09
CA GLN A 36 -4.86 2.20 16.71
C GLN A 36 -5.08 2.53 15.25
N GLY A 37 -5.08 3.83 14.95
CA GLY A 37 -5.07 4.32 13.59
C GLY A 37 -3.72 4.07 12.93
N PHE A 38 -3.74 3.66 11.67
CA PHE A 38 -2.53 3.50 10.84
C PHE A 38 -2.67 4.30 9.56
N THR A 39 -1.52 4.70 9.02
CA THR A 39 -1.40 5.31 7.69
C THR A 39 -0.29 4.55 6.96
N PHE A 40 -0.62 3.98 5.80
CA PHE A 40 0.36 3.31 4.93
C PHE A 40 0.35 3.96 3.56
N ASP A 41 1.54 4.26 3.04
CA ASP A 41 1.67 4.68 1.65
C ASP A 41 2.15 3.47 0.82
N ILE A 42 1.37 3.09 -0.19
CA ILE A 42 1.62 1.89 -1.00
C ILE A 42 1.59 2.24 -2.49
N PRO A 43 2.57 1.76 -3.28
CA PRO A 43 2.48 1.80 -4.74
C PRO A 43 1.49 0.75 -5.24
N ALA A 44 0.44 1.18 -5.94
CA ALA A 44 -0.59 0.30 -6.49
C ALA A 44 -1.08 0.80 -7.86
N GLN A 45 -1.80 -0.03 -8.60
CA GLN A 45 -2.44 0.40 -9.86
C GLN A 45 -3.79 1.08 -9.57
N ASP A 46 -4.61 0.46 -8.72
CA ASP A 46 -5.96 0.91 -8.36
C ASP A 46 -6.18 0.87 -6.84
N ASP A 47 -7.20 1.58 -6.35
CA ASP A 47 -7.64 1.59 -4.95
C ASP A 47 -7.86 0.18 -4.39
N LYS A 48 -8.49 -0.68 -5.20
CA LYS A 48 -8.73 -2.08 -4.81
C LYS A 48 -7.42 -2.81 -4.58
N GLN A 49 -6.43 -2.61 -5.46
CA GLN A 49 -5.12 -3.24 -5.30
C GLN A 49 -4.39 -2.70 -4.06
N ALA A 50 -4.49 -1.39 -3.81
CA ALA A 50 -3.91 -0.76 -2.62
C ALA A 50 -4.48 -1.38 -1.33
N SER A 51 -5.80 -1.55 -1.24
CA SER A 51 -6.45 -2.17 -0.08
C SER A 51 -6.02 -3.62 0.13
N GLU A 52 -5.90 -4.40 -0.94
CA GLU A 52 -5.49 -5.81 -0.88
C GLU A 52 -4.05 -5.97 -0.40
N ARG A 53 -3.17 -5.03 -0.79
CA ARG A 53 -1.80 -4.94 -0.26
C ARG A 53 -1.80 -4.63 1.23
N VAL A 54 -2.59 -3.66 1.69
CA VAL A 54 -2.72 -3.36 3.14
C VAL A 54 -3.14 -4.60 3.93
N TYR A 55 -4.18 -5.29 3.47
CA TYR A 55 -4.63 -6.53 4.13
C TYR A 55 -3.55 -7.60 4.18
N SER A 56 -2.75 -7.72 3.12
CA SER A 56 -1.67 -8.70 3.03
C SER A 56 -0.53 -8.35 3.99
N THR A 57 -0.14 -7.09 4.06
CA THR A 57 0.91 -6.59 4.98
C THR A 57 0.47 -6.74 6.44
N LEU A 58 -0.76 -6.34 6.77
CA LEU A 58 -1.29 -6.48 8.14
C LEU A 58 -1.48 -7.95 8.55
N GLY A 59 -1.84 -8.82 7.61
CA GLY A 59 -1.97 -10.25 7.84
C GLY A 59 -0.62 -10.93 8.09
N SER A 60 0.40 -10.67 7.26
CA SER A 60 1.69 -11.36 7.37
C SER A 60 2.61 -10.80 8.44
N ARG A 61 2.70 -9.47 8.57
CA ARG A 61 3.61 -8.81 9.51
C ARG A 61 3.03 -8.68 10.91
N HIS A 62 1.72 -8.45 11.01
CA HIS A 62 1.07 -8.15 12.29
C HIS A 62 0.06 -9.23 12.74
N ASN A 63 -0.13 -10.29 11.95
CA ASN A 63 -1.07 -11.39 12.22
C ASN A 63 -2.50 -10.91 12.50
N ILE A 64 -2.94 -9.85 11.80
CA ILE A 64 -4.26 -9.25 11.99
C ILE A 64 -5.22 -9.86 10.97
N ASN A 65 -6.35 -10.37 11.47
CA ASN A 65 -7.42 -10.89 10.61
C ASN A 65 -8.09 -9.75 9.84
N ARG A 66 -8.35 -9.96 8.54
CA ARG A 66 -9.00 -9.01 7.62
C ARG A 66 -10.29 -8.41 8.17
N ARG A 67 -11.09 -9.22 8.86
CA ARG A 67 -12.38 -8.81 9.45
C ARG A 67 -12.26 -7.76 10.57
N LYS A 68 -11.08 -7.63 11.19
CA LYS A 68 -10.87 -6.71 12.31
C LYS A 68 -10.34 -5.34 11.88
N ILE A 69 -9.91 -5.23 10.62
CA ILE A 69 -9.32 -4.03 10.04
C ILE A 69 -10.46 -3.17 9.50
N ASN A 70 -10.50 -1.90 9.90
CA ASN A 70 -11.38 -0.90 9.32
C ASN A 70 -10.54 0.02 8.43
N ILE A 71 -10.87 0.13 7.14
CA ILE A 71 -10.23 1.11 6.25
C ILE A 71 -11.13 2.32 6.20
N ASP A 72 -10.62 3.47 6.61
CA ASP A 72 -11.39 4.71 6.70
C ASP A 72 -11.37 5.46 5.36
N SER A 73 -10.21 5.50 4.69
CA SER A 73 -10.07 6.15 3.38
C SER A 73 -8.88 5.63 2.58
N VAL A 74 -9.03 5.58 1.26
CA VAL A 74 -7.94 5.37 0.28
C VAL A 74 -7.85 6.62 -0.57
N ALA A 75 -6.69 7.28 -0.59
CA ALA A 75 -6.46 8.50 -1.34
C ALA A 75 -5.23 8.36 -2.24
N GLU A 76 -5.35 8.75 -3.51
CA GLU A 76 -4.22 8.88 -4.42
C GLU A 76 -3.35 10.07 -3.98
N ILE A 77 -2.03 9.86 -3.89
CA ILE A 77 -1.05 10.86 -3.48
C ILE A 77 0.04 10.99 -4.55
N ASP A 78 0.68 12.15 -4.62
CA ASP A 78 1.90 12.31 -5.41
C ASP A 78 3.07 11.56 -4.73
N PRO A 79 3.82 10.70 -5.44
CA PRO A 79 4.98 10.02 -4.89
C PRO A 79 6.04 10.95 -4.28
N ARG A 80 6.10 12.23 -4.68
CA ARG A 80 7.05 13.23 -4.16
C ARG A 80 6.75 13.67 -2.73
N THR A 81 5.51 13.52 -2.26
CA THR A 81 5.05 13.94 -0.93
C THR A 81 5.18 12.83 0.12
N SER A 82 5.40 11.59 -0.32
CA SER A 82 5.41 10.41 0.55
C SER A 82 6.76 10.26 1.26
N LYS A 83 6.73 9.84 2.53
CA LYS A 83 7.95 9.55 3.32
C LYS A 83 8.32 8.07 3.30
N ASP A 84 7.46 7.21 2.78
CA ASP A 84 7.68 5.77 2.74
C ASP A 84 8.81 5.38 1.76
N PRO A 85 9.81 4.60 2.20
CA PRO A 85 10.95 4.23 1.36
C PRO A 85 10.55 3.36 0.16
N GLN A 86 9.47 2.59 0.27
CA GLN A 86 8.96 1.76 -0.82
C GLN A 86 8.47 2.60 -2.00
N ILE A 87 7.82 3.73 -1.72
CA ILE A 87 7.33 4.66 -2.74
C ILE A 87 8.50 5.40 -3.38
N ILE A 88 9.40 5.95 -2.57
CA ILE A 88 10.58 6.67 -3.06
C ILE A 88 11.40 5.78 -3.99
N HIS A 89 11.63 4.51 -3.60
CA HIS A 89 12.36 3.57 -4.44
C HIS A 89 11.65 3.29 -5.76
N HIS A 90 10.34 3.01 -5.72
CA HIS A 90 9.56 2.66 -6.89
C HIS A 90 9.47 3.81 -7.91
N PHE A 91 9.35 5.05 -7.43
CA PHE A 91 9.14 6.23 -8.26
C PHE A 91 10.41 7.06 -8.48
N ARG A 92 11.60 6.53 -8.15
CA ARG A 92 12.87 7.27 -8.21
C ARG A 92 13.09 8.04 -9.52
N GLU A 93 12.78 7.42 -10.66
CA GLU A 93 12.98 7.98 -12.01
C GLU A 93 11.91 9.04 -12.32
N HIS A 94 10.67 8.80 -11.89
CA HIS A 94 9.58 9.77 -11.99
C HIS A 94 9.84 11.01 -11.14
N ILE A 95 10.35 10.85 -9.92
CA ILE A 95 10.71 11.96 -9.02
C ILE A 95 11.87 12.77 -9.62
N ALA A 96 12.89 12.10 -10.17
CA ALA A 96 14.01 12.77 -10.82
C ALA A 96 13.56 13.59 -12.04
N ASN A 97 12.72 13.01 -12.91
CA ASN A 97 12.21 13.70 -14.10
C ASN A 97 11.27 14.87 -13.76
N ALA A 98 10.52 14.78 -12.66
CA ALA A 98 9.59 15.83 -12.23
C ALA A 98 10.25 17.01 -11.50
N GLY A 99 11.58 16.97 -11.29
CA GLY A 99 12.34 18.06 -10.67
C GLY A 99 12.63 17.88 -9.17
N GLY A 100 12.77 16.63 -8.69
CA GLY A 100 13.28 16.32 -7.34
C GLY A 100 12.21 16.17 -6.25
N PRO A 101 12.57 15.71 -5.03
CA PRO A 101 11.60 15.56 -3.94
C PRO A 101 11.11 16.93 -3.45
N ILE A 102 9.81 17.08 -3.27
CA ILE A 102 9.23 18.24 -2.57
C ILE A 102 9.40 17.94 -1.08
N GLN A 103 10.58 18.21 -0.53
CA GLN A 103 10.71 18.32 0.91
C GLN A 103 9.88 19.55 1.31
N ALA A 104 8.77 19.34 2.01
CA ALA A 104 8.18 20.41 2.78
C ALA A 104 9.27 20.86 3.75
N VAL A 105 9.86 22.01 3.44
CA VAL A 105 10.71 22.77 4.34
C VAL A 105 9.82 23.06 5.53
N SER A 106 10.03 22.34 6.63
CA SER A 106 9.55 22.79 7.93
C SER A 106 10.39 24.01 8.30
N GLU A 107 9.99 25.18 7.79
CA GLU A 107 10.06 26.41 8.57
C GLU A 107 9.17 26.18 9.78
N GLU A 108 9.75 26.01 10.97
CA GLU A 108 9.27 26.60 12.24
C GLU A 108 10.47 26.69 13.21
N GLU A 109 10.88 27.94 13.44
CA GLU A 109 11.68 28.58 14.51
C GLU A 109 13.11 28.14 14.85
#